data_AF-A0A3C1VGW6-F1
#
_entry.id   AF-A0A3C1VGW6-F1
#
_cell.length_a   1.000
_cell.length_b   1.000
_cell.length_c   1.000
_cell.angle_alpha   90.00
_cell.angle_beta   90.00
_cell.angle_gamma   90.00
#
_symmetry.space_group_name_H-M   'P 1'
#
loop_
_entity.id
_entity.type
_entity.pdbx_description
1 polymer ?
#
loop_
_entity_poly.entity_id
_entity_poly.type
_entity_poly.pdbx_seq_one_letter_code
_entity_poly.pdbx_strand_id
1 'polypeptide(L)' 'MAKLIAEGRILFPKKEGGRPREKLFEANLQTAFTGFPSIIDGVFTDEGTLAIRDILG' A
#
# COMPACT_ATOMS: atom_id res chain seq x y z
N MET A 1 -0.58 21.18 4.06
CA MET A 1 0.84 21.02 4.48
C MET A 1 1.18 21.79 5.75
N ALA A 2 0.96 23.11 5.82
CA ALA A 2 1.27 23.93 7.01
C ALA A 2 0.66 23.40 8.33
N LYS A 3 -0.60 22.93 8.28
CA LYS A 3 -1.29 22.35 9.44
C LYS A 3 -0.65 21.04 9.95
N LEU A 4 -0.19 20.18 9.04
CA LEU A 4 0.47 18.90 9.38
C LEU A 4 1.86 19.09 9.98
N ILE A 5 2.58 20.15 9.57
CA ILE A 5 3.86 20.55 10.18
C ILE A 5 3.64 21.00 11.62
N ALA A 6 2.65 21.88 11.84
CA ALA A 6 2.33 22.41 13.17
C ALA A 6 1.87 21.31 14.15
N GLU A 7 1.16 20.30 13.64
CA GLU A 7 0.68 19.15 14.42
C GLU A 7 1.75 18.05 14.62
N GLY A 8 2.98 18.24 14.15
CA GLY A 8 4.07 17.27 14.30
C GLY A 8 3.85 15.95 13.55
N ARG A 9 3.00 15.94 12.52
CA ARG A 9 2.63 14.74 11.73
C ARG A 9 3.55 14.50 10.54
N ILE A 10 4.70 15.15 10.48
CA ILE A 10 5.67 15.01 9.38
C ILE A 10 7.00 14.48 9.91
N LEU A 11 7.45 13.39 9.31
CA LEU A 11 8.77 12.82 9.52
C LEU A 11 9.76 13.50 8.56
N PHE A 12 10.63 14.33 9.12
CA PHE A 12 11.70 14.97 8.38
C PHE A 12 12.92 14.04 8.30
N PRO A 13 13.46 13.81 7.10
CA PRO A 13 14.66 13.01 6.93
C PRO A 13 15.89 13.75 7.45
N LYS A 14 16.89 13.00 7.93
CA LYS A 14 18.17 13.56 8.42
C LYS A 14 19.00 14.23 7.32
N LYS A 15 18.74 13.92 6.05
CA LYS A 15 19.42 14.48 4.88
C LYS A 15 18.62 15.68 4.36
N GLU A 16 19.30 16.80 4.12
CA GLU A 16 18.69 18.07 3.70
C GLU A 16 17.89 18.01 2.38
N GLY A 17 18.14 17.02 1.51
CA GLY A 17 17.38 16.79 0.27
C GLY A 17 16.35 15.66 0.34
N GLY A 18 16.13 15.05 1.51
CA GLY A 18 15.19 13.93 1.63
C GLY A 18 13.73 14.41 1.57
N ARG A 19 12.85 13.60 0.96
CA ARG A 19 11.42 13.88 0.90
C ARG A 19 10.78 13.73 2.29
N PRO A 20 10.14 14.77 2.86
CA PRO A 20 9.36 14.66 4.08
C PRO A 20 8.22 13.66 3.89
N ARG A 21 7.99 12.79 4.88
CA ARG A 21 6.93 11.79 4.84
C ARG A 21 5.86 12.12 5.86
N GLU A 22 4.61 11.93 5.51
CA GLU A 22 3.51 12.03 6.48
C GLU A 22 3.56 10.82 7.43
N LYS A 23 3.43 11.09 8.73
CA LYS A 23 3.32 10.08 9.76
C LYS A 23 1.86 9.62 9.84
N LEU A 24 1.56 8.52 9.18
CA LEU A 24 0.25 7.88 9.27
C LEU A 24 0.18 7.04 10.57
N PHE A 25 -0.90 7.20 11.32
CA PHE A 25 -1.18 6.41 12.52
C PHE A 25 -2.22 5.35 12.19
N GLU A 26 -2.03 4.14 12.73
CA GLU A 26 -2.95 3.02 12.53
C GLU A 26 -4.39 3.35 12.96
N ALA A 27 -4.54 4.07 14.08
CA ALA A 27 -5.84 4.53 14.59
C ALA A 27 -6.60 5.48 13.63
N ASN A 28 -5.91 6.06 12.64
CA ASN A 28 -6.51 6.95 11.64
C ASN A 28 -6.83 6.21 10.33
N LEU A 29 -6.57 4.90 10.24
CA LEU A 29 -6.99 4.10 9.09
C LEU A 29 -8.51 3.97 9.12
N GLN A 30 -9.18 4.45 8.07
CA GLN A 30 -10.63 4.32 7.92
C GLN A 30 -11.07 2.86 7.73
N THR A 31 -10.18 2.03 7.18
CA THR A 31 -10.39 0.60 6.98
C THR A 31 -9.05 -0.11 7.20
N ALA A 32 -9.05 -1.22 7.93
CA ALA A 32 -7.85 -2.06 8.11
C ALA A 32 -7.44 -2.78 6.81
N PHE A 33 -8.39 -2.93 5.88
CA PHE A 33 -8.18 -3.49 4.57
C PHE A 33 -7.98 -2.36 3.55
N THR A 34 -6.85 -2.40 2.85
CA THR A 34 -6.65 -1.59 1.64
C THR A 34 -7.79 -1.93 0.69
N GLY A 35 -8.58 -0.93 0.29
CA GLY A 35 -9.76 -1.13 -0.56
C GLY A 35 -9.44 -2.02 -1.76
N PHE A 36 -10.38 -2.91 -2.12
CA PHE A 36 -10.18 -3.83 -3.23
C PHE A 36 -9.94 -3.03 -4.51
N PRO A 37 -8.79 -3.18 -5.18
CA PRO A 37 -8.48 -2.37 -6.35
C PRO A 37 -9.45 -2.74 -7.48
N SER A 38 -9.89 -1.75 -8.25
CA SER A 38 -10.77 -1.96 -9.40
C SER A 38 -10.05 -2.67 -10.56
N ILE A 39 -8.73 -2.57 -10.61
CA ILE A 39 -7.86 -3.28 -11.53
C ILE A 39 -7.21 -4.41 -10.75
N ILE A 40 -7.45 -5.64 -11.19
CA ILE A 40 -6.81 -6.83 -10.65
C ILE A 40 -5.52 -7.04 -11.46
N ASP A 41 -4.40 -7.08 -10.77
CA ASP A 41 -3.07 -7.30 -11.33
C ASP A 41 -2.40 -8.47 -10.60
N GLY A 42 -1.49 -9.18 -11.26
CA GLY A 42 -0.79 -10.35 -10.72
C GLY A 42 -1.60 -11.64 -10.70
N VAL A 43 -2.67 -11.74 -11.49
CA VAL A 43 -3.40 -12.98 -11.75
C VAL A 43 -3.43 -13.21 -13.26
N PHE A 44 -3.00 -14.39 -13.69
CA PHE A 44 -2.84 -14.71 -15.11
C PHE A 44 -3.69 -15.92 -15.51
N THR A 45 -4.06 -16.01 -16.79
CA THR A 45 -4.94 -17.07 -17.28
C THR A 45 -4.26 -18.44 -17.35
N ASP A 46 -2.93 -18.47 -17.46
CA ASP A 46 -2.11 -19.69 -17.44
C ASP A 46 -2.09 -20.37 -16.07
N GLU A 47 -2.23 -19.61 -14.98
CA GLU A 47 -2.42 -20.15 -13.63
C GLU A 47 -3.61 -21.10 -13.56
N GLY A 48 -4.67 -20.82 -14.32
CA GLY A 48 -5.80 -21.74 -14.44
C GLY A 48 -5.42 -23.07 -15.12
N THR A 49 -4.54 -23.03 -16.12
CA THR A 49 -4.06 -24.26 -16.79
C THR A 49 -3.14 -25.04 -15.87
N LEU A 50 -2.28 -24.36 -15.11
CA LEU A 50 -1.41 -24.97 -14.11
C LEU A 50 -2.23 -25.64 -13.00
N ALA A 51 -3.24 -24.94 -12.46
CA ALA A 51 -4.10 -25.51 -11.41
C ALA A 51 -4.86 -26.76 -11.89
N ILE A 52 -5.37 -26.75 -13.12
CA ILE A 52 -6.04 -27.93 -13.69
C ILE A 52 -5.05 -29.07 -13.92
N ARG A 53 -3.83 -28.78 -14.38
CA ARG A 53 -2.77 -29.77 -14.50
C ARG A 53 -2.43 -30.37 -13.13
N ASP A 54 -2.16 -29.57 -12.12
CA ASP A 54 -1.84 -30.05 -10.77
C ASP A 54 -2.94 -30.95 -10.17
N ILE A 55 -4.20 -30.72 -10.52
CA ILE A 55 -5.33 -31.55 -10.08
C ILE A 55 -5.46 -32.84 -10.89
N LEU A 56 -5.15 -32.83 -12.19
CA LEU A 56 -5.49 -33.90 -13.13
C LEU A 56 -4.29 -34.63 -13.78
N GLY A 57 -3.05 -34.14 -13.64
CA GLY A 57 -1.83 -34.71 -14.25
C GLY A 57 -0.76 -33.69 -14.59
#